data_AF-A0A7C4A277-F1
#
_entry.id   AF-A0A7C4A277-F1
#
_cell.length_a   1.000
_cell.length_b   1.000
_cell.length_c   1.000
_cell.angle_alpha   90.00
_cell.angle_beta   90.00
_cell.angle_gamma   90.00
#
_symmetry.space_group_name_H-M   'P 1'
#
loop_
_entity.id
_entity.type
_entity.pdbx_description
1 polymer ?
#
loop_
_entity_poly.entity_id
_entity_poly.type
_entity_poly.pdbx_seq_one_letter_code
_entity_poly.pdbx_strand_id
1 'polypeptide(L)'
;MTFASRIRRVPIAFAPEAGQEAQDLFPDLPPEIRELIRGAAGCSPYLAGLLARERDWISAALTGAPEAALDDALILEGDTDSALRVSLRQAKRRVALLTGLADLAGVWSLEQVTGALTQLADKATHAALTFQVGVEIRRGKLPGQGDDAIETAAGAVALAMGKMGAHELNYSSDIDLIMLFDDSRYDRDAFHDARAAFVRATRRMVSMLSENTHEGYVFRTDLRLRPDPAVTPVCVSMEAAERYYESLGRTWE
;
A
#
# COMPACT_ATOMS: atom_id res chain seq x y z
N MET A 1 -25.30 0.09 8.59
CA MET A 1 -25.13 -1.27 9.17
C MET A 1 -23.73 -1.38 9.75
N THR A 2 -23.62 -1.82 11.01
CA THR A 2 -22.35 -2.02 11.72
C THR A 2 -21.65 -3.30 11.26
N PHE A 3 -20.36 -3.47 11.56
CA PHE A 3 -19.61 -4.70 11.27
C PHE A 3 -20.31 -5.94 11.85
N ALA A 4 -20.66 -5.91 13.15
CA ALA A 4 -21.31 -7.01 13.85
C ALA A 4 -22.59 -7.49 13.13
N SER A 5 -23.44 -6.55 12.69
CA SER A 5 -24.70 -6.86 12.01
C SER A 5 -24.54 -7.55 10.64
N ARG A 6 -23.32 -7.55 10.08
CA ARG A 6 -23.01 -8.14 8.77
C ARG A 6 -22.24 -9.47 8.87
N ILE A 7 -21.89 -9.93 10.07
CA ILE A 7 -21.18 -11.21 10.26
C ILE A 7 -22.10 -12.34 9.79
N ARG A 8 -21.58 -13.22 8.92
CA ARG A 8 -22.32 -14.37 8.36
C ARG A 8 -21.76 -15.71 8.80
N ARG A 9 -20.51 -15.73 9.23
CA ARG A 9 -19.77 -16.93 9.66
C ARG A 9 -18.68 -16.52 10.63
N VAL A 10 -18.21 -17.47 11.42
CA VAL A 10 -17.03 -17.29 12.28
C VAL A 10 -16.11 -18.50 12.13
N PRO A 11 -14.79 -18.29 12.06
CA PRO A 11 -13.83 -19.40 12.01
C PRO A 11 -13.83 -20.19 13.32
N ILE A 12 -13.61 -21.50 13.24
CA ILE A 12 -13.40 -22.36 14.42
C ILE A 12 -11.93 -22.26 14.80
N ALA A 13 -11.62 -21.82 16.01
CA ALA A 13 -10.25 -21.67 16.49
C ALA A 13 -9.48 -23.00 16.44
N PHE A 14 -8.43 -23.05 15.62
CA PHE A 14 -7.53 -24.21 15.56
C PHE A 14 -6.68 -24.35 16.84
N ALA A 15 -6.22 -23.22 17.39
CA ALA A 15 -5.57 -23.10 18.69
C ALA A 15 -6.49 -22.30 19.66
N PRO A 16 -7.38 -22.96 20.42
CA PRO A 16 -8.38 -22.29 21.25
C PRO A 16 -7.79 -21.39 22.35
N GLU A 17 -6.64 -21.76 22.91
CA GLU A 17 -5.96 -20.99 23.96
C GLU A 17 -5.47 -19.63 23.43
N ALA A 18 -4.76 -19.63 22.30
CA ALA A 18 -4.33 -18.40 21.63
C ALA A 18 -5.54 -17.53 21.19
N GLY A 19 -6.62 -18.17 20.75
CA GLY A 19 -7.87 -17.48 20.46
C GLY A 19 -8.47 -16.80 21.71
N GLN A 20 -8.44 -17.49 22.84
CA GLN A 20 -8.96 -16.96 24.11
C GLN A 20 -8.13 -15.76 24.60
N GLU A 21 -6.80 -15.87 24.59
CA GLU A 21 -5.90 -14.77 24.95
C GLU A 21 -6.18 -13.51 24.14
N ALA A 22 -6.40 -13.65 22.82
CA ALA A 22 -6.76 -12.52 21.98
C ALA A 22 -8.16 -11.97 22.30
N GLN A 23 -9.15 -12.83 22.54
CA GLN A 23 -10.51 -12.43 22.91
C GLN A 23 -10.56 -11.64 24.22
N ASP A 24 -9.72 -12.00 25.19
CA ASP A 24 -9.64 -11.37 26.52
C ASP A 24 -9.13 -9.92 26.45
N LEU A 25 -8.45 -9.53 25.37
CA LEU A 25 -8.08 -8.14 25.10
C LEU A 25 -9.30 -7.25 24.79
N PHE A 26 -10.46 -7.84 24.47
CA PHE A 26 -11.64 -7.10 24.00
C PHE A 26 -12.90 -7.45 24.80
N PRO A 27 -12.92 -7.21 26.13
CA PRO A 27 -14.06 -7.59 26.98
C PRO A 27 -15.35 -6.84 26.63
N ASP A 28 -15.21 -5.60 26.14
CA ASP A 28 -16.34 -4.68 25.88
C ASP A 28 -16.95 -4.82 24.48
N LEU A 29 -16.36 -5.64 23.60
CA LEU A 29 -16.89 -5.86 22.26
C LEU A 29 -18.10 -6.83 22.28
N PRO A 30 -19.05 -6.68 21.34
CA PRO A 30 -20.19 -7.59 21.22
C PRO A 30 -19.76 -9.07 21.13
N PRO A 31 -20.55 -10.02 21.67
CA PRO A 31 -20.21 -11.44 21.68
C PRO A 31 -19.85 -12.00 20.30
N GLU A 32 -20.56 -11.58 19.25
CA GLU A 32 -20.32 -12.05 17.87
C GLU A 32 -18.94 -11.63 17.35
N ILE A 33 -18.51 -10.41 17.70
CA ILE A 33 -17.17 -9.91 17.35
C ILE A 33 -16.11 -10.64 18.18
N ARG A 34 -16.37 -10.87 19.47
CA ARG A 34 -15.45 -11.60 20.34
C ARG A 34 -15.25 -13.04 19.86
N GLU A 35 -16.29 -13.72 19.40
CA GLU A 35 -16.17 -15.06 18.81
C GLU A 35 -15.39 -15.05 17.49
N LEU A 36 -15.60 -14.03 16.64
CA LEU A 36 -14.78 -13.84 15.44
C LEU A 36 -13.30 -13.64 15.79
N ILE A 37 -12.99 -12.80 16.77
CA ILE A 37 -11.62 -12.54 17.24
C ILE A 37 -10.98 -13.84 17.73
N ARG A 38 -11.69 -14.60 18.56
CA ARG A 38 -11.23 -15.89 19.09
C ARG A 38 -10.91 -16.87 17.96
N GLY A 39 -11.82 -17.03 17.02
CA GLY A 39 -11.64 -17.90 15.86
C GLY A 39 -10.47 -17.47 14.96
N ALA A 40 -10.40 -16.17 14.64
CA ALA A 40 -9.39 -15.63 13.73
C ALA A 40 -7.99 -15.71 14.34
N ALA A 41 -7.82 -15.29 15.60
CA ALA A 41 -6.54 -15.35 16.31
C ALA A 41 -6.11 -16.81 16.54
N GLY A 42 -7.04 -17.70 16.86
CA GLY A 42 -6.75 -19.13 17.02
C GLY A 42 -6.34 -19.83 15.73
N CYS A 43 -6.61 -19.25 14.55
CA CYS A 43 -6.22 -19.79 13.25
C CYS A 43 -5.03 -19.07 12.62
N SER A 44 -4.71 -17.85 13.08
CA SER A 44 -3.70 -17.00 12.47
C SER A 44 -2.91 -16.25 13.55
N PRO A 45 -1.68 -16.71 13.87
CA PRO A 45 -0.76 -15.98 14.75
C PRO A 45 -0.48 -14.55 14.25
N TYR A 46 -0.52 -14.35 12.93
CA TYR A 46 -0.39 -13.04 12.31
C TYR A 46 -1.54 -12.12 12.74
N LEU A 47 -2.80 -12.55 12.60
CA LEU A 47 -3.96 -11.75 13.02
C LEU A 47 -3.99 -11.55 14.54
N ALA A 48 -3.60 -12.56 15.33
CA ALA A 48 -3.47 -12.42 16.78
C ALA A 48 -2.48 -11.30 17.15
N GLY A 49 -1.32 -11.25 16.49
CA GLY A 49 -0.33 -10.18 16.67
C GLY A 49 -0.84 -8.81 16.24
N LEU A 50 -1.62 -8.72 15.16
CA LEU A 50 -2.23 -7.46 14.73
C LEU A 50 -3.31 -6.98 15.70
N LEU A 51 -4.18 -7.88 16.19
CA LEU A 51 -5.19 -7.58 17.19
C LEU A 51 -4.58 -6.97 18.46
N ALA A 52 -3.47 -7.54 18.94
CA ALA A 52 -2.76 -6.99 20.09
C ALA A 52 -2.15 -5.61 19.82
N ARG A 53 -1.56 -5.40 18.63
CA ARG A 53 -0.87 -4.15 18.28
C ARG A 53 -1.81 -2.99 17.97
N GLU A 54 -2.92 -3.26 17.28
CA GLU A 54 -3.89 -2.25 16.84
C GLU A 54 -5.18 -2.29 17.69
N ARG A 55 -5.08 -2.79 18.94
CA ARG A 55 -6.21 -3.02 19.86
C ARG A 55 -7.16 -1.83 19.96
N ASP A 56 -6.62 -0.65 20.20
CA ASP A 56 -7.42 0.54 20.44
C ASP A 56 -8.18 0.95 19.17
N TRP A 57 -7.48 0.89 18.03
CA TRP A 57 -8.05 1.23 16.73
C TRP A 57 -9.13 0.22 16.30
N ILE A 58 -8.83 -1.08 16.38
CA ILE A 58 -9.75 -2.12 15.89
C ILE A 58 -11.02 -2.19 16.74
N SER A 59 -10.93 -1.87 18.04
CA SER A 59 -12.10 -1.80 18.93
C SER A 59 -13.11 -0.79 18.44
N ALA A 60 -12.66 0.42 18.05
CA ALA A 60 -13.54 1.42 17.47
C ALA A 60 -14.00 1.02 16.07
N ALA A 61 -13.10 0.53 15.22
CA ALA A 61 -13.39 0.14 13.84
C ALA A 61 -14.52 -0.91 13.72
N LEU A 62 -14.53 -1.91 14.61
CA LEU A 62 -15.53 -2.99 14.58
C LEU A 62 -16.91 -2.57 15.12
N THR A 63 -17.04 -1.41 15.77
CA THR A 63 -18.36 -0.87 16.17
C THR A 63 -19.08 -0.16 15.02
N GLY A 64 -18.31 0.37 14.06
CA GLY A 64 -18.80 1.15 12.92
C GLY A 64 -19.10 0.33 11.67
N ALA A 65 -19.26 1.02 10.55
CA ALA A 65 -19.28 0.38 9.23
C ALA A 65 -17.83 0.04 8.80
N PRO A 66 -17.57 -1.15 8.25
CA PRO A 66 -16.22 -1.54 7.82
C PRO A 66 -15.65 -0.60 6.74
N GLU A 67 -16.48 0.01 5.91
CA GLU A 67 -16.05 0.98 4.91
C GLU A 67 -15.45 2.24 5.55
N ALA A 68 -16.07 2.78 6.61
CA ALA A 68 -15.55 3.93 7.32
C ALA A 68 -14.23 3.61 8.07
N ALA A 69 -14.11 2.38 8.58
CA ALA A 69 -12.86 1.91 9.17
C ALA A 69 -11.75 1.77 8.12
N LEU A 70 -12.08 1.35 6.90
CA LEU A 70 -11.12 1.33 5.80
C LEU A 70 -10.65 2.74 5.45
N ASP A 71 -11.58 3.69 5.30
CA ASP A 71 -11.24 5.08 5.00
C ASP A 71 -10.29 5.67 6.05
N ASP A 72 -10.54 5.42 7.34
CA ASP A 72 -9.65 5.84 8.44
C ASP A 72 -8.28 5.15 8.38
N ALA A 73 -8.23 3.84 8.12
CA ALA A 73 -6.98 3.09 7.99
C ALA A 73 -6.12 3.54 6.79
N LEU A 74 -6.75 4.17 5.79
CA LEU A 74 -6.10 4.67 4.58
C LEU A 74 -5.62 6.13 4.69
N ILE A 75 -5.81 6.78 5.85
CA ILE A 75 -5.22 8.09 6.13
C ILE A 75 -3.71 7.92 6.36
N LEU A 76 -2.93 8.55 5.49
CA LEU A 76 -1.46 8.52 5.53
C LEU A 76 -0.93 9.90 5.90
N GLU A 77 -0.20 9.98 7.02
CA GLU A 77 0.31 11.24 7.57
C GLU A 77 1.83 11.16 7.78
N GLY A 78 2.52 12.29 7.64
CA GLY A 78 3.94 12.39 7.89
C GLY A 78 4.63 13.42 7.00
N ASP A 79 5.13 14.47 7.62
CA ASP A 79 5.92 15.54 6.98
C ASP A 79 7.41 15.18 6.84
N THR A 80 7.86 14.13 7.53
CA THR A 80 9.22 13.58 7.48
C THR A 80 9.24 12.14 6.96
N ASP A 81 10.41 11.71 6.45
CA ASP A 81 10.59 10.36 5.90
C ASP A 81 10.29 9.29 6.95
N SER A 82 10.72 9.52 8.20
CA SER A 82 10.47 8.61 9.31
C SER A 82 8.99 8.57 9.72
N ALA A 83 8.31 9.71 9.79
CA ALA A 83 6.90 9.76 10.15
C ALA A 83 6.03 9.04 9.11
N LEU A 84 6.28 9.31 7.83
CA LEU A 84 5.56 8.66 6.74
C LEU A 84 5.80 7.14 6.71
N ARG A 85 7.04 6.69 6.96
CA ARG A 85 7.38 5.26 7.10
C ARG A 85 6.59 4.55 8.19
N VAL A 86 6.36 5.21 9.33
CA VAL A 86 5.57 4.67 10.44
C VAL A 86 4.09 4.61 10.03
N SER A 87 3.55 5.70 9.49
CA SER A 87 2.15 5.78 9.06
C SER A 87 1.81 4.71 8.01
N LEU A 88 2.66 4.52 6.99
CA LEU A 88 2.48 3.48 5.97
C LEU A 88 2.42 2.05 6.56
N ARG A 89 3.28 1.75 7.55
CA ARG A 89 3.31 0.43 8.20
C ARG A 89 2.09 0.22 9.10
N GLN A 90 1.63 1.27 9.78
CA GLN A 90 0.39 1.23 10.55
C GLN A 90 -0.82 1.00 9.65
N ALA A 91 -0.94 1.76 8.55
CA ALA A 91 -2.00 1.59 7.56
C ALA A 91 -2.05 0.15 7.03
N LYS A 92 -0.90 -0.43 6.68
CA LYS A 92 -0.82 -1.86 6.30
C LYS A 92 -1.39 -2.79 7.36
N ARG A 93 -0.96 -2.64 8.62
CA ARG A 93 -1.42 -3.51 9.71
C ARG A 93 -2.93 -3.40 9.89
N ARG A 94 -3.46 -2.17 9.90
CA ARG A 94 -4.88 -1.89 10.07
C ARG A 94 -5.74 -2.43 8.93
N VAL A 95 -5.35 -2.17 7.68
CA VAL A 95 -6.06 -2.69 6.49
C VAL A 95 -5.99 -4.21 6.46
N ALA A 96 -4.83 -4.83 6.71
CA ALA A 96 -4.70 -6.29 6.72
C ALA A 96 -5.54 -6.94 7.82
N LEU A 97 -5.60 -6.33 9.01
CA LEU A 97 -6.45 -6.80 10.10
C LEU A 97 -7.93 -6.68 9.75
N LEU A 98 -8.38 -5.51 9.29
CA LEU A 98 -9.77 -5.26 8.93
C LEU A 98 -10.25 -6.18 7.81
N THR A 99 -9.49 -6.25 6.71
CA THR A 99 -9.79 -7.13 5.56
C THR A 99 -9.79 -8.60 5.97
N GLY A 100 -8.80 -9.05 6.75
CA GLY A 100 -8.73 -10.42 7.25
C GLY A 100 -9.94 -10.80 8.10
N LEU A 101 -10.36 -9.92 9.02
CA LEU A 101 -11.56 -10.16 9.83
C LEU A 101 -12.84 -10.12 8.97
N ALA A 102 -12.96 -9.18 8.04
CA ALA A 102 -14.13 -9.04 7.19
C ALA A 102 -14.30 -10.26 6.24
N ASP A 103 -13.21 -10.76 5.69
CA ASP A 103 -13.16 -11.96 4.84
C ASP A 103 -13.58 -13.21 5.63
N LEU A 104 -12.92 -13.47 6.76
CA LEU A 104 -13.22 -14.61 7.63
C LEU A 104 -14.66 -14.57 8.13
N ALA A 105 -15.19 -13.39 8.44
CA ALA A 105 -16.56 -13.20 8.90
C ALA A 105 -17.63 -13.29 7.80
N GLY A 106 -17.23 -13.26 6.52
CA GLY A 106 -18.14 -13.13 5.38
C GLY A 106 -18.87 -11.78 5.33
N VAL A 107 -18.27 -10.74 5.91
CA VAL A 107 -18.76 -9.36 5.87
C VAL A 107 -18.49 -8.71 4.52
N TRP A 108 -17.35 -9.05 3.92
CA TRP A 108 -16.93 -8.59 2.60
C TRP A 108 -16.82 -9.75 1.61
N SER A 109 -17.11 -9.48 0.34
CA SER A 109 -16.78 -10.39 -0.76
C SER A 109 -15.28 -10.38 -1.06
N LEU A 110 -14.84 -11.33 -1.89
CA LEU A 110 -13.45 -11.40 -2.34
C LEU A 110 -13.02 -10.07 -3.01
N GLU A 111 -13.87 -9.53 -3.88
CA GLU A 111 -13.60 -8.30 -4.64
C GLU A 111 -13.48 -7.07 -3.72
N GLN A 112 -14.26 -7.02 -2.63
CA GLN A 112 -14.15 -5.97 -1.63
C GLN A 112 -12.83 -6.07 -0.86
N VAL A 113 -12.40 -7.30 -0.53
CA VAL A 113 -11.12 -7.56 0.15
C VAL A 113 -9.95 -7.18 -0.75
N THR A 114 -9.90 -7.67 -1.99
CA THR A 114 -8.81 -7.35 -2.92
C THR A 114 -8.80 -5.88 -3.33
N GLY A 115 -9.99 -5.28 -3.46
CA GLY A 115 -10.16 -3.84 -3.69
C GLY A 115 -9.57 -3.00 -2.56
N ALA A 116 -9.86 -3.33 -1.30
CA ALA A 116 -9.31 -2.63 -0.13
C ALA A 116 -7.78 -2.76 -0.04
N LEU A 117 -7.23 -3.95 -0.29
CA LEU A 117 -5.78 -4.17 -0.36
C LEU A 117 -5.13 -3.36 -1.49
N THR A 118 -5.82 -3.25 -2.63
CA THR A 118 -5.35 -2.45 -3.77
C THR A 118 -5.40 -0.95 -3.49
N GLN A 119 -6.46 -0.46 -2.83
CA GLN A 119 -6.55 0.95 -2.42
C GLN A 119 -5.42 1.35 -1.47
N LEU A 120 -5.02 0.46 -0.55
CA LEU A 120 -3.84 0.69 0.27
C LEU A 120 -2.57 0.78 -0.59
N ALA A 121 -2.36 -0.14 -1.52
CA ALA A 121 -1.18 -0.14 -2.40
C ALA A 121 -1.08 1.15 -3.23
N ASP A 122 -2.21 1.60 -3.78
CA ASP A 122 -2.31 2.83 -4.56
C ASP A 122 -1.96 4.06 -3.72
N LYS A 123 -2.64 4.27 -2.58
CA LYS A 123 -2.38 5.40 -1.69
C LYS A 123 -0.97 5.38 -1.11
N ALA A 124 -0.46 4.22 -0.72
CA ALA A 124 0.91 4.07 -0.22
C ALA A 124 1.95 4.44 -1.27
N THR A 125 1.76 3.98 -2.52
CA THR A 125 2.64 4.28 -3.65
C THR A 125 2.61 5.78 -3.95
N HIS A 126 1.42 6.38 -4.05
CA HIS A 126 1.26 7.80 -4.32
C HIS A 126 1.90 8.67 -3.23
N ALA A 127 1.63 8.38 -1.95
CA ALA A 127 2.20 9.13 -0.83
C ALA A 127 3.74 9.02 -0.79
N ALA A 128 4.29 7.82 -1.00
CA ALA A 128 5.74 7.63 -1.03
C ALA A 128 6.39 8.31 -2.24
N LEU A 129 5.76 8.26 -3.42
CA LEU A 129 6.27 8.89 -4.64
C LEU A 129 6.30 10.41 -4.51
N THR A 130 5.16 11.02 -4.18
CA THR A 130 5.02 12.48 -4.04
C THR A 130 5.96 13.01 -2.96
N PHE A 131 6.08 12.32 -1.82
CA PHE A 131 7.03 12.69 -0.78
C PHE A 131 8.48 12.72 -1.29
N GLN A 132 8.93 11.66 -1.96
CA GLN A 132 10.32 11.56 -2.44
C GLN A 132 10.61 12.52 -3.61
N VAL A 133 9.62 12.78 -4.47
CA VAL A 133 9.73 13.84 -5.48
C VAL A 133 9.84 15.21 -4.82
N GLY A 134 9.01 15.51 -3.82
CA GLY A 134 9.10 16.76 -3.07
C GLY A 134 10.45 16.96 -2.38
N VAL A 135 11.08 15.89 -1.90
CA VAL A 135 12.46 15.93 -1.41
C VAL A 135 13.43 16.37 -2.51
N GLU A 136 13.31 15.84 -3.73
CA GLU A 136 14.19 16.24 -4.84
C GLU A 136 13.89 17.67 -5.34
N ILE A 137 12.64 18.13 -5.31
CA ILE A 137 12.25 19.53 -5.59
C ILE A 137 12.93 20.47 -4.59
N ARG A 138 12.76 20.23 -3.28
CA ARG A 138 13.35 21.06 -2.22
C ARG A 138 14.88 21.07 -2.23
N ARG A 139 15.52 20.06 -2.82
CA ARG A 139 16.97 19.99 -3.04
C ARG A 139 17.44 20.69 -4.33
N GLY A 140 16.52 21.30 -5.09
CA GLY A 140 16.81 21.93 -6.37
C GLY A 140 17.24 20.93 -7.45
N LYS A 141 16.81 19.67 -7.36
CA LYS A 141 17.18 18.61 -8.31
C LYS A 141 16.14 18.38 -9.41
N LEU A 142 15.00 19.07 -9.34
CA LEU A 142 14.01 19.18 -10.41
C LEU A 142 13.88 20.66 -10.81
N PRO A 143 14.75 21.16 -11.71
CA PRO A 143 14.71 22.56 -12.15
C PRO A 143 13.35 22.93 -12.74
N GLY A 144 12.88 24.15 -12.47
CA GLY A 144 11.60 24.66 -12.97
C GLY A 144 10.36 24.14 -12.23
N GLN A 145 10.51 23.29 -11.21
CA GLN A 145 9.40 22.76 -10.42
C GLN A 145 9.41 23.37 -9.00
N GLY A 146 8.23 23.78 -8.52
CA GLY A 146 8.01 24.29 -7.16
C GLY A 146 7.22 23.31 -6.29
N ASP A 147 6.90 23.71 -5.06
CA ASP A 147 6.13 22.90 -4.11
C ASP A 147 4.71 22.57 -4.63
N ASP A 148 4.15 23.41 -5.50
CA ASP A 148 2.89 23.19 -6.22
C ASP A 148 2.92 21.96 -7.12
N ALA A 149 4.11 21.56 -7.60
CA ALA A 149 4.27 20.37 -8.42
C ALA A 149 4.30 19.06 -7.61
N ILE A 150 4.39 19.11 -6.27
CA ILE A 150 4.54 17.92 -5.42
C ILE A 150 3.32 17.00 -5.52
N GLU A 151 2.12 17.56 -5.49
CA GLU A 151 0.87 16.79 -5.55
C GLU A 151 0.76 15.95 -6.82
N THR A 152 1.27 16.47 -7.94
CA THR A 152 1.33 15.76 -9.23
C THR A 152 2.63 15.00 -9.44
N ALA A 153 3.42 14.81 -8.37
CA ALA A 153 4.75 14.21 -8.40
C ALA A 153 5.67 14.78 -9.49
N ALA A 154 5.51 16.06 -9.82
CA ALA A 154 6.19 16.77 -10.91
C ALA A 154 6.15 16.03 -12.27
N GLY A 155 5.11 15.23 -12.52
CA GLY A 155 4.94 14.48 -13.76
C GLY A 155 5.49 13.06 -13.71
N ALA A 156 5.99 12.60 -12.55
CA ALA A 156 6.24 11.18 -12.34
C ALA A 156 4.93 10.40 -12.20
N VAL A 157 4.89 9.22 -12.80
CA VAL A 157 3.75 8.30 -12.80
C VAL A 157 4.22 6.91 -12.43
N ALA A 158 3.45 6.22 -11.57
CA ALA A 158 3.59 4.80 -11.32
C ALA A 158 2.45 4.06 -12.02
N LEU A 159 2.74 3.31 -13.07
CA LEU A 159 1.77 2.47 -13.73
C LEU A 159 1.72 1.11 -13.03
N ALA A 160 0.58 0.81 -12.41
CA ALA A 160 0.35 -0.44 -11.72
C ALA A 160 0.10 -1.58 -12.72
N MET A 161 0.86 -2.65 -12.59
CA MET A 161 0.78 -3.84 -13.44
C MET A 161 0.20 -5.02 -12.65
N GLY A 162 -0.04 -6.13 -13.36
CA GLY A 162 -0.43 -7.39 -12.75
C GLY A 162 -1.66 -7.28 -11.86
N LYS A 163 -1.60 -7.86 -10.66
CA LYS A 163 -2.74 -7.89 -9.72
C LYS A 163 -3.13 -6.52 -9.20
N MET A 164 -2.17 -5.60 -9.04
CA MET A 164 -2.48 -4.24 -8.60
C MET A 164 -3.27 -3.50 -9.68
N GLY A 165 -2.82 -3.57 -10.94
CA GLY A 165 -3.53 -2.96 -12.07
C GLY A 165 -4.91 -3.58 -12.33
N ALA A 166 -5.10 -4.86 -11.96
CA ALA A 166 -6.38 -5.55 -12.06
C ALA A 166 -7.32 -5.35 -10.85
N HIS A 167 -6.88 -4.68 -9.78
CA HIS A 167 -7.62 -4.56 -8.51
C HIS A 167 -7.83 -5.89 -7.74
N GLU A 168 -6.87 -6.81 -7.87
CA GLU A 168 -6.94 -8.18 -7.36
C GLU A 168 -5.78 -8.51 -6.39
N LEU A 169 -5.21 -7.52 -5.70
CA LEU A 169 -4.13 -7.76 -4.74
C LEU A 169 -4.59 -8.66 -3.59
N ASN A 170 -3.70 -9.58 -3.19
CA ASN A 170 -3.89 -10.43 -2.02
C ASN A 170 -2.90 -10.06 -0.88
N TYR A 171 -3.08 -10.66 0.30
CA TYR A 171 -2.36 -10.30 1.54
C TYR A 171 -0.82 -10.30 1.47
N SER A 172 -0.22 -11.05 0.53
CA SER A 172 1.25 -11.21 0.39
C SER A 172 1.75 -10.85 -1.02
N SER A 173 0.93 -10.15 -1.80
CA SER A 173 1.29 -9.77 -3.17
C SER A 173 2.42 -8.75 -3.19
N ASP A 174 3.26 -8.89 -4.20
CA ASP A 174 4.16 -7.83 -4.62
C ASP A 174 3.36 -6.79 -5.41
N ILE A 175 3.85 -5.54 -5.43
CA ILE A 175 3.31 -4.51 -6.32
C ILE A 175 4.26 -4.36 -7.51
N ASP A 176 3.73 -4.62 -8.71
CA ASP A 176 4.47 -4.52 -9.96
C ASP A 176 4.25 -3.11 -10.54
N LEU A 177 5.28 -2.29 -10.63
CA LEU A 177 5.19 -0.91 -11.08
C LEU A 177 6.11 -0.63 -12.26
N ILE A 178 5.60 0.09 -13.25
CA ILE A 178 6.42 0.77 -14.26
C ILE A 178 6.46 2.25 -13.90
N MET A 179 7.66 2.78 -13.65
CA MET A 179 7.84 4.17 -13.27
C MET A 179 8.19 5.00 -14.50
N LEU A 180 7.40 6.03 -14.75
CA LEU A 180 7.53 6.94 -15.88
C LEU A 180 7.65 8.37 -15.38
N PHE A 181 8.16 9.27 -16.22
CA PHE A 181 8.00 10.70 -16.00
C PHE A 181 7.74 11.43 -17.31
N ASP A 182 6.89 12.45 -17.25
CA ASP A 182 6.62 13.36 -18.36
C ASP A 182 7.83 14.26 -18.61
N ASP A 183 8.60 13.90 -19.64
CA ASP A 183 9.80 14.64 -20.04
C ASP A 183 9.49 15.98 -20.70
N SER A 184 8.28 16.20 -21.20
CA SER A 184 7.88 17.48 -21.82
C SER A 184 7.82 18.65 -20.82
N ARG A 185 7.79 18.34 -19.52
CA ARG A 185 7.83 19.31 -18.41
C ARG A 185 9.23 19.88 -18.14
N TYR A 186 10.26 19.37 -18.81
CA TYR A 186 11.64 19.72 -18.54
C TYR A 186 12.35 20.18 -19.82
N ASP A 187 13.00 21.34 -19.74
CA ASP A 187 13.87 21.81 -20.81
C ASP A 187 14.99 20.80 -21.11
N ARG A 188 15.48 20.81 -22.35
CA ARG A 188 16.54 19.89 -22.80
C ARG A 188 17.77 19.90 -21.89
N ASP A 189 18.16 21.06 -21.38
CA ASP A 189 19.33 21.20 -20.51
C ASP A 189 19.07 20.68 -19.08
N ALA A 190 17.80 20.58 -18.66
CA ALA A 190 17.38 20.04 -17.35
C ALA A 190 16.99 18.55 -17.40
N PHE A 191 16.80 17.98 -18.60
CA PHE A 191 16.31 16.61 -18.79
C PHE A 191 17.15 15.56 -18.03
N HIS A 192 18.48 15.63 -18.10
CA HIS A 192 19.34 14.66 -17.45
C HIS A 192 19.31 14.76 -15.92
N ASP A 193 19.19 15.97 -15.38
CA ASP A 193 19.02 16.20 -13.95
C ASP A 193 17.66 15.69 -13.46
N ALA A 194 16.59 15.97 -14.23
CA ALA A 194 15.25 15.48 -13.94
C ALA A 194 15.19 13.96 -13.92
N ARG A 195 15.71 13.30 -14.96
CA ARG A 195 15.83 11.84 -15.02
C ARG A 195 16.60 11.28 -13.81
N ALA A 196 17.72 11.89 -13.44
CA ALA A 196 18.52 11.45 -12.30
C ALA A 196 17.77 11.63 -10.97
N ALA A 197 17.00 12.71 -10.81
CA ALA A 197 16.14 12.94 -9.65
C ALA A 197 15.01 11.91 -9.55
N PHE A 198 14.29 11.63 -10.64
CA PHE A 198 13.22 10.63 -10.63
C PHE A 198 13.73 9.22 -10.37
N VAL A 199 14.90 8.86 -10.88
CA VAL A 199 15.57 7.58 -10.55
C VAL A 199 15.89 7.49 -9.05
N ARG A 200 16.39 8.57 -8.45
CA ARG A 200 16.65 8.61 -6.99
C ARG A 200 15.36 8.54 -6.18
N ALA A 201 14.35 9.33 -6.54
CA ALA A 201 13.06 9.36 -5.87
C ALA A 201 12.40 7.98 -5.92
N THR A 202 12.39 7.34 -7.09
CA THR A 202 11.88 5.97 -7.29
C THR A 202 12.60 4.95 -6.39
N ARG A 203 13.93 4.97 -6.33
CA ARG A 203 14.69 4.05 -5.46
C ARG A 203 14.38 4.26 -3.98
N ARG A 204 14.22 5.51 -3.55
CA ARG A 204 13.86 5.84 -2.16
C ARG A 204 12.43 5.46 -1.84
N MET A 205 11.49 5.64 -2.77
CA MET A 205 10.11 5.18 -2.66
C MET A 205 10.07 3.65 -2.49
N VAL A 206 10.78 2.91 -3.35
CA VAL A 206 10.89 1.44 -3.23
C VAL A 206 11.48 1.05 -1.88
N SER A 207 12.55 1.71 -1.42
CA SER A 207 13.11 1.47 -0.09
C SER A 207 12.09 1.73 1.03
N MET A 208 11.35 2.83 0.95
CA MET A 208 10.33 3.20 1.93
C MET A 208 9.24 2.12 2.06
N LEU A 209 8.80 1.56 0.94
CA LEU A 209 7.76 0.55 0.88
C LEU A 209 8.26 -0.87 1.20
N SER A 210 9.44 -1.24 0.69
CA SER A 210 9.93 -2.63 0.71
C SER A 210 10.86 -2.96 1.87
N GLU A 211 11.46 -1.97 2.53
CA GLU A 211 12.40 -2.23 3.63
C GLU A 211 11.73 -2.94 4.79
N ASN A 212 12.24 -4.13 5.10
CA ASN A 212 11.77 -4.95 6.20
C ASN A 212 12.43 -4.51 7.51
N THR A 213 11.65 -3.90 8.37
CA THR A 213 12.07 -3.45 9.70
C THR A 213 11.48 -4.37 10.78
N HIS A 214 11.72 -4.07 12.06
CA HIS A 214 11.04 -4.75 13.17
C HIS A 214 9.51 -4.56 13.16
N GLU A 215 9.01 -3.53 12.49
CA GLU A 215 7.58 -3.29 12.24
C GLU A 215 7.08 -3.95 10.95
N GLY A 216 7.94 -4.68 10.25
CA GLY A 216 7.69 -5.25 8.93
C GLY A 216 8.00 -4.29 7.78
N TYR A 217 7.46 -4.61 6.60
CA TYR A 217 7.50 -3.84 5.36
C TYR A 217 6.07 -3.47 4.93
N VAL A 218 5.92 -2.52 3.99
CA VAL A 218 4.61 -2.12 3.43
C VAL A 218 4.27 -3.03 2.23
N PHE A 219 4.96 -2.85 1.10
CA PHE A 219 4.86 -3.71 -0.07
C PHE A 219 6.24 -4.01 -0.61
N ARG A 220 6.48 -5.28 -0.96
CA ARG A 220 7.59 -5.62 -1.84
C ARG A 220 7.27 -5.05 -3.22
N THR A 221 8.19 -4.29 -3.79
CA THR A 221 7.97 -3.58 -5.06
C THR A 221 8.86 -4.17 -6.15
N ASP A 222 8.24 -4.60 -7.24
CA ASP A 222 8.91 -5.11 -8.41
C ASP A 222 8.83 -4.09 -9.55
N LEU A 223 9.99 -3.79 -10.15
CA LEU A 223 10.12 -2.84 -11.27
C LEU A 223 10.56 -3.53 -12.58
N ARG A 224 10.50 -4.87 -12.64
CA ARG A 224 11.06 -5.65 -13.76
C ARG A 224 10.20 -5.62 -15.02
N LEU A 225 8.93 -5.22 -14.95
CA LEU A 225 8.04 -5.11 -16.12
C LEU A 225 8.26 -3.84 -16.95
N ARG A 226 9.17 -2.95 -16.53
CA ARG A 226 9.50 -1.74 -17.29
C ARG A 226 10.20 -2.08 -18.62
N PRO A 227 10.17 -1.18 -19.62
CA PRO A 227 10.88 -1.33 -20.89
C PRO A 227 12.33 -1.79 -20.71
N ASP A 228 12.75 -2.87 -21.39
CA ASP A 228 14.11 -3.44 -21.34
C ASP A 228 14.83 -3.28 -19.97
N PRO A 229 14.38 -4.03 -18.93
CA PRO A 229 14.81 -3.81 -17.55
C PRO A 229 16.30 -4.10 -17.32
N ALA A 230 17.01 -4.70 -18.28
CA ALA A 230 18.43 -4.97 -18.20
C ALA A 230 19.28 -3.72 -18.43
N VAL A 231 18.78 -2.77 -19.23
CA VAL A 231 19.55 -1.59 -19.67
C VAL A 231 18.88 -0.26 -19.32
N THR A 232 17.58 -0.26 -19.01
CA THR A 232 16.87 0.97 -18.66
C THR A 232 16.96 1.31 -17.18
N PRO A 233 16.99 2.62 -16.86
CA PRO A 233 16.84 3.07 -15.48
C PRO A 233 15.50 2.63 -14.88
N VAL A 234 15.42 2.63 -13.56
CA VAL A 234 14.19 2.25 -12.83
C VAL A 234 13.02 3.21 -13.04
N CYS A 235 13.26 4.39 -13.61
CA CYS A 235 12.25 5.35 -14.04
C CYS A 235 12.65 5.89 -15.42
N VAL A 236 11.74 5.80 -16.38
CA VAL A 236 11.99 6.04 -17.82
C VAL A 236 11.15 7.25 -18.27
N SER A 237 11.64 8.05 -19.24
CA SER A 237 10.82 9.11 -19.82
C SER A 237 9.67 8.51 -20.62
N MET A 238 8.52 9.19 -20.66
CA MET A 238 7.36 8.74 -21.44
C MET A 238 7.72 8.58 -22.92
N GLU A 239 8.44 9.55 -23.51
CA GLU A 239 8.87 9.46 -24.92
C GLU A 239 9.73 8.20 -25.17
N ALA A 240 10.63 7.85 -24.24
CA ALA A 240 11.50 6.68 -24.42
C ALA A 240 10.72 5.37 -24.26
N ALA A 241 9.74 5.33 -23.36
CA ALA A 241 8.85 4.18 -23.20
C ALA A 241 7.97 3.97 -24.43
N GLU A 242 7.37 5.04 -24.98
CA GLU A 242 6.57 4.99 -26.21
C GLU A 242 7.38 4.43 -27.38
N ARG A 243 8.56 5.00 -27.64
CA ARG A 243 9.45 4.52 -28.71
C ARG A 243 9.83 3.05 -28.52
N TYR A 244 10.04 2.60 -27.28
CA TYR A 244 10.32 1.19 -27.00
C TYR A 244 9.14 0.30 -27.38
N TYR A 245 7.94 0.61 -26.89
CA TYR A 245 6.76 -0.23 -27.14
C TYR A 245 6.38 -0.25 -28.63
N GLU A 246 6.57 0.85 -29.35
CA GLU A 246 6.33 0.90 -30.81
C GLU A 246 7.31 0.06 -31.63
N SER A 247 8.58 -0.01 -31.22
CA SER A 247 9.65 -0.57 -32.07
C SER A 247 10.15 -1.95 -31.64
N LEU A 248 10.16 -2.22 -30.32
CA LEU A 248 10.76 -3.41 -29.71
C LEU A 248 9.77 -4.19 -28.84
N GLY A 249 8.63 -3.56 -28.49
CA GLY A 249 7.60 -4.16 -27.66
C GLY A 249 7.15 -5.51 -28.18
N ARG A 250 7.09 -6.49 -27.28
CA ARG A 250 6.69 -7.86 -27.60
C ARG A 250 5.25 -8.09 -27.19
N THR A 251 4.57 -9.03 -27.85
CA THR A 251 3.15 -9.35 -27.58
C THR A 251 2.82 -9.72 -26.13
N TRP A 252 3.81 -10.12 -25.32
CA TRP A 252 3.60 -10.45 -23.92
C TRP A 252 3.72 -9.25 -22.98
N GLU A 253 4.27 -8.13 -23.47
CA GLU A 253 4.37 -6.84 -22.79
C GLU A 253 3.09 -6.02 -23.05
#